data_AF-A0A9W7EQS7-F1
#
_entry.id   AF-A0A9W7EQS7-F1
#
_cell.length_a   1.000
_cell.length_b   1.000
_cell.length_c   1.000
_cell.angle_alpha   90.00
_cell.angle_beta   90.00
_cell.angle_gamma   90.00
#
_symmetry.space_group_name_H-M   'P 1'
#
loop_
_entity.id
_entity.type
_entity.pdbx_description
1 polymer ?
#
loop_
_entity_poly.entity_id
_entity_poly.type
_entity_poly.pdbx_seq_one_letter_code
_entity_poly.pdbx_strand_id
1 'polypeptide(L)'
;MKSVALSTLFPANDFPSLWSTSSTFRTDVRLATRKSLFLTPPPPDPATDSARYQKKLKFMRQIQVDLTSTANGAWHPPSAPLPDNFSYPHLDKVLSDYDLPLTGAEFITTLTSLTTSTFCLPSQPIRGSWLDISTNYSKPRNYGWHRDSQLPGQVTLMLGFPPSTGYSGPDVFSHFADVDPANLKTSVEGEGVDSPLVVDMVENDKIREEDVIKPIYGEGREILVYRDDKLLHSAPDKTNRDGVWRFM
;
A
#
# COMPACT_ATOMS: atom_id res chain seq x y z
N MET A 1 -9.66 12.36 -2.33
CA MET A 1 -8.65 11.53 -3.01
C MET A 1 -7.90 12.39 -4.02
N LYS A 2 -6.62 12.13 -4.26
CA LYS A 2 -5.78 12.87 -5.22
C LYS A 2 -4.75 11.94 -5.86
N SER A 3 -4.54 12.06 -7.16
CA SER A 3 -3.41 11.42 -7.85
C SER A 3 -2.16 12.29 -7.75
N VAL A 4 -1.00 11.66 -7.58
CA VAL A 4 0.31 12.30 -7.47
C VAL A 4 1.27 11.64 -8.46
N ALA A 5 2.08 12.46 -9.12
CA ALA A 5 3.10 12.01 -10.04
C ALA A 5 4.38 11.62 -9.30
N LEU A 6 5.01 10.52 -9.69
CA LEU A 6 6.36 10.18 -9.19
C LEU A 6 7.39 11.26 -9.52
N SER A 7 7.25 11.93 -10.66
CA SER A 7 8.11 13.05 -11.06
C SER A 7 8.01 14.27 -10.16
N THR A 8 6.93 14.41 -9.38
CA THR A 8 6.83 15.46 -8.34
C THR A 8 7.68 15.12 -7.12
N LEU A 9 7.79 13.83 -6.79
CA LEU A 9 8.55 13.36 -5.63
C LEU A 9 10.03 13.18 -5.93
N PHE A 10 10.35 12.74 -7.15
CA PHE A 10 11.70 12.44 -7.60
C PHE A 10 12.02 13.21 -8.90
N PRO A 11 12.09 14.56 -8.85
CA PRO A 11 12.19 15.40 -10.06
C PRO A 11 13.59 15.40 -10.70
N ALA A 12 14.63 15.03 -9.95
CA ALA A 12 16.03 15.17 -10.36
C ALA A 12 16.68 13.86 -10.83
N ASN A 13 15.90 12.79 -11.00
CA ASN A 13 16.42 11.48 -11.41
C ASN A 13 15.48 10.78 -12.40
N ASP A 14 15.98 9.72 -13.02
CA ASP A 14 15.27 8.94 -14.03
C ASP A 14 14.22 7.97 -13.43
N PHE A 15 14.00 8.00 -12.12
CA PHE A 15 13.07 7.09 -11.44
C PHE A 15 11.66 7.09 -12.06
N PRO A 16 11.02 8.25 -12.32
CA PRO A 16 9.66 8.25 -12.90
C PRO A 16 9.63 7.65 -14.31
N SER A 17 10.67 7.93 -15.11
CA SER A 17 10.82 7.39 -16.47
C SER A 17 11.02 5.87 -16.45
N LEU A 18 11.92 5.37 -15.59
CA LEU A 18 12.12 3.93 -15.40
C LEU A 18 10.85 3.26 -14.88
N TRP A 19 10.12 3.92 -13.99
CA TRP A 19 8.85 3.42 -13.46
C TRP A 19 7.81 3.22 -14.56
N SER A 20 7.68 4.15 -15.51
CA SER A 20 6.72 4.02 -16.61
C SER A 20 7.17 3.04 -17.69
N THR A 21 8.47 2.95 -17.95
CA THR A 21 9.04 2.23 -19.11
C THR A 21 9.57 0.83 -18.81
N SER A 22 9.92 0.48 -17.57
CA SER A 22 10.56 -0.80 -17.24
C SER A 22 9.77 -1.62 -16.23
N SER A 23 9.14 -2.71 -16.69
CA SER A 23 8.51 -3.70 -15.79
C SER A 23 9.53 -4.37 -14.88
N THR A 24 10.72 -4.67 -15.40
CA THR A 24 11.81 -5.27 -14.62
C THR A 24 12.22 -4.37 -13.45
N PHE A 25 12.38 -3.07 -13.69
CA PHE A 25 12.69 -2.11 -12.64
C PHE A 25 11.62 -2.10 -11.54
N ARG A 26 10.34 -2.05 -11.94
CA ARG A 26 9.22 -2.11 -10.98
C ARG A 26 9.26 -3.42 -10.18
N THR A 27 9.52 -4.56 -10.81
CA THR A 27 9.66 -5.86 -10.14
C THR A 27 10.82 -5.88 -9.15
N ASP A 28 11.98 -5.36 -9.53
CA ASP A 28 13.17 -5.32 -8.68
C ASP A 28 12.95 -4.43 -7.45
N VAL A 29 12.40 -3.23 -7.66
CA VAL A 29 12.02 -2.33 -6.56
C VAL A 29 10.99 -3.01 -5.65
N ARG A 30 10.01 -3.71 -6.22
CA ARG A 30 9.01 -4.45 -5.47
C ARG A 30 9.61 -5.50 -4.54
N LEU A 31 10.50 -6.32 -5.08
CA LEU A 31 11.19 -7.37 -4.35
C LEU A 31 12.15 -6.80 -3.30
N ALA A 32 12.89 -5.74 -3.63
CA ALA A 32 13.79 -5.06 -2.71
C ALA A 32 13.04 -4.51 -1.50
N THR A 33 11.89 -3.86 -1.70
CA THR A 33 11.06 -3.37 -0.59
C THR A 33 10.53 -4.50 0.28
N ARG A 34 10.09 -5.64 -0.29
CA ARG A 34 9.73 -6.79 0.55
C ARG A 34 10.90 -7.26 1.39
N LYS A 35 12.11 -7.33 0.83
CA LYS A 35 13.28 -7.71 1.62
C LYS A 35 13.61 -6.70 2.72
N SER A 36 13.29 -5.43 2.52
CA SER A 36 13.55 -4.32 3.44
C SER A 36 12.49 -4.13 4.54
N LEU A 37 11.19 -4.23 4.21
CA LEU A 37 10.08 -3.85 5.09
C LEU A 37 9.31 -5.04 5.68
N PHE A 38 9.48 -6.24 5.12
CA PHE A 38 8.69 -7.40 5.54
C PHE A 38 8.97 -7.79 6.98
N LEU A 39 7.90 -7.89 7.77
CA LEU A 39 8.01 -8.28 9.17
C LEU A 39 8.35 -9.77 9.25
N THR A 40 9.45 -10.09 9.94
CA THR A 40 9.76 -11.47 10.32
C THR A 40 9.19 -11.75 11.71
N PRO A 41 8.84 -13.01 12.01
CA PRO A 41 8.34 -13.33 13.34
C PRO A 41 9.45 -13.06 14.37
N PRO A 42 9.14 -12.51 15.55
CA PRO A 42 10.14 -12.32 16.59
C PRO A 42 10.75 -13.68 16.98
N PRO A 43 11.96 -13.70 17.55
CA PRO A 43 12.58 -14.91 18.07
C PRO A 43 11.60 -15.69 18.96
N PRO A 44 11.60 -17.03 18.91
CA PRO A 44 10.69 -17.83 19.71
C PRO A 44 11.00 -17.64 21.20
N ASP A 45 9.97 -17.46 22.01
CA ASP A 45 10.05 -17.60 23.47
C ASP A 45 10.45 -19.05 23.81
N PRO A 46 11.22 -19.31 24.89
CA PRO A 46 11.47 -20.66 25.42
C PRO A 46 10.29 -21.64 25.43
N ALA A 47 9.05 -21.16 25.60
CA ALA A 47 7.84 -21.98 25.57
C ALA A 47 7.31 -22.34 24.16
N THR A 48 7.92 -21.81 23.10
CA THR A 48 7.46 -21.99 21.71
C THR A 48 7.94 -23.32 21.15
N ASP A 49 7.02 -24.10 20.57
CA ASP A 49 7.36 -25.27 19.77
C ASP A 49 8.28 -24.87 18.60
N SER A 50 9.55 -25.29 18.69
CA SER A 50 10.59 -25.00 17.70
C SER A 50 10.20 -25.47 16.29
N ALA A 51 9.52 -26.62 16.15
CA ALA A 51 9.11 -27.12 14.85
C ALA A 51 8.03 -26.22 14.21
N ARG A 52 7.06 -25.76 15.02
CA ARG A 52 6.03 -24.81 14.58
C ARG A 52 6.63 -23.46 14.20
N TYR A 53 7.60 -22.97 14.96
CA TYR A 53 8.31 -21.73 14.66
C TYR A 53 9.08 -21.82 13.33
N GLN A 54 9.86 -22.89 13.13
CA GLN A 54 10.61 -23.09 11.88
C GLN A 54 9.68 -23.19 10.66
N LYS A 55 8.53 -23.87 10.79
CA LYS A 55 7.52 -23.92 9.72
C LYS A 55 6.96 -22.52 9.39
N LYS A 56 6.65 -21.71 10.41
CA LYS A 56 6.19 -20.32 10.24
C LYS A 56 7.27 -19.47 9.56
N LEU A 57 8.51 -19.56 10.02
CA LEU A 57 9.63 -18.81 9.45
C LEU A 57 9.87 -19.17 7.97
N LYS A 58 9.84 -20.46 7.63
CA LYS A 58 9.95 -20.92 6.23
C LYS A 58 8.83 -20.35 5.36
N PHE A 59 7.60 -20.39 5.83
CA PHE A 59 6.44 -19.84 5.12
C PHE A 59 6.55 -18.32 4.93
N MET A 60 6.96 -17.59 5.96
CA MET A 60 7.14 -16.14 5.89
C MET A 60 8.27 -15.74 4.93
N ARG A 61 9.39 -16.47 4.91
CA ARG A 61 10.46 -16.28 3.91
C ARG A 61 9.98 -16.53 2.48
N GLN A 62 9.06 -17.47 2.29
CA GLN A 62 8.46 -17.73 0.98
C GLN A 62 7.59 -16.54 0.54
N ILE A 63 6.71 -16.03 1.41
CA ILE A 63 5.87 -14.84 1.13
C ILE A 63 6.74 -13.62 0.82
N GLN A 64 7.86 -13.44 1.53
CA GLN A 64 8.76 -12.30 1.34
C GLN A 64 9.26 -12.18 -0.11
N VAL A 65 9.42 -13.28 -0.83
CA VAL A 65 9.93 -13.27 -2.22
C VAL A 65 8.88 -13.61 -3.27
N ASP A 66 7.74 -14.17 -2.86
CA ASP A 66 6.63 -14.53 -3.75
C ASP A 66 5.74 -13.31 -4.06
N LEU A 67 6.07 -12.58 -5.13
CA LEU A 67 5.33 -11.41 -5.59
C LEU A 67 3.87 -11.69 -6.00
N THR A 68 3.42 -12.95 -6.05
CA THR A 68 2.01 -13.28 -6.29
C THR A 68 1.16 -13.31 -5.01
N SER A 69 1.81 -13.34 -3.85
CA SER A 69 1.17 -13.31 -2.53
C SER A 69 1.12 -11.89 -1.95
N THR A 70 0.10 -11.58 -1.14
CA THR A 70 0.10 -10.33 -0.37
C THR A 70 1.10 -10.41 0.78
N ALA A 71 1.92 -9.38 0.92
CA ALA A 71 2.92 -9.27 1.97
C ALA A 71 2.63 -8.06 2.87
N ASN A 72 2.86 -8.22 4.17
CA ASN A 72 2.71 -7.16 5.15
C ASN A 72 4.06 -6.84 5.76
N GLY A 73 4.28 -5.57 6.05
CA GLY A 73 5.50 -5.09 6.64
C GLY A 73 5.27 -3.82 7.44
N ALA A 74 6.37 -3.27 7.93
CA ALA A 74 6.37 -1.99 8.58
C ALA A 74 7.48 -1.12 8.01
N TRP A 75 7.21 0.17 7.97
CA TRP A 75 8.19 1.22 7.72
C TRP A 75 8.31 2.04 9.01
N HIS A 76 9.47 2.65 9.24
CA HIS A 76 9.67 3.44 10.44
C HIS A 76 8.75 4.67 10.43
N PRO A 77 7.82 4.83 11.40
CA PRO A 77 6.99 6.01 11.46
C PRO A 77 7.87 7.24 11.73
N PRO A 78 7.53 8.44 11.21
CA PRO A 78 8.36 9.64 11.35
C PRO A 78 8.49 10.14 12.79
N SER A 79 7.71 9.57 13.72
CA SER A 79 7.72 9.93 15.14
C SER A 79 8.98 9.47 15.87
N ALA A 80 9.81 8.62 15.25
CA ALA A 80 11.13 8.26 15.76
C ALA A 80 12.19 8.67 14.73
N PRO A 81 13.22 9.46 15.12
CA PRO A 81 14.34 9.70 14.23
C PRO A 81 14.95 8.36 13.82
N LEU A 82 15.17 8.18 12.51
CA LEU A 82 15.94 7.06 12.02
C LEU A 82 17.33 7.11 12.68
N PRO A 83 17.90 5.96 13.10
CA PRO A 83 19.27 5.92 13.57
C PRO A 83 20.22 6.56 12.55
N ASP A 84 21.28 7.20 13.03
CA ASP A 84 22.36 7.66 12.16
C ASP A 84 22.88 6.46 11.33
N ASN A 85 22.92 6.63 10.01
CA ASN A 85 23.28 5.59 9.03
C ASN A 85 22.24 4.45 8.83
N PHE A 86 20.98 4.66 9.17
CA PHE A 86 19.91 3.73 8.80
C PHE A 86 19.84 3.57 7.27
N SER A 87 19.75 2.32 6.80
CA SER A 87 19.71 2.01 5.38
C SER A 87 18.73 0.87 5.07
N TYR A 88 18.24 0.85 3.83
CA TYR A 88 17.45 -0.25 3.31
C TYR A 88 18.30 -0.95 2.25
N PRO A 89 19.23 -1.85 2.63
CA PRO A 89 20.34 -2.28 1.76
C PRO A 89 19.89 -2.94 0.45
N HIS A 90 18.74 -3.61 0.45
CA HIS A 90 18.19 -4.18 -0.78
C HIS A 90 17.64 -3.12 -1.73
N LEU A 91 17.05 -2.06 -1.19
CA LEU A 91 16.61 -0.90 -1.97
C LEU A 91 17.80 -0.06 -2.43
N ASP A 92 18.76 0.20 -1.55
CA ASP A 92 20.00 0.90 -1.91
C ASP A 92 20.69 0.21 -3.09
N LYS A 93 20.78 -1.12 -3.03
CA LYS A 93 21.34 -1.91 -4.12
C LYS A 93 20.54 -1.76 -5.41
N VAL A 94 19.22 -1.94 -5.38
CA VAL A 94 18.41 -1.84 -6.61
C VAL A 94 18.46 -0.43 -7.19
N LEU A 95 18.35 0.61 -6.37
CA LEU A 95 18.43 1.99 -6.87
C LEU A 95 19.81 2.28 -7.48
N SER A 96 20.89 1.80 -6.85
CA SER A 96 22.25 1.91 -7.39
C SER A 96 22.47 1.08 -8.66
N ASP A 97 21.88 -0.11 -8.79
CA ASP A 97 22.02 -0.96 -9.99
C ASP A 97 21.39 -0.31 -11.24
N TYR A 98 20.48 0.65 -11.04
CA TYR A 98 19.85 1.46 -12.09
C TYR A 98 20.41 2.89 -12.17
N ASP A 99 21.58 3.15 -11.58
CA ASP A 99 22.26 4.45 -11.58
C ASP A 99 21.42 5.62 -11.00
N LEU A 100 20.49 5.31 -10.10
CA LEU A 100 19.66 6.34 -9.46
C LEU A 100 20.38 6.95 -8.26
N PRO A 101 20.51 8.29 -8.19
CA PRO A 101 21.10 8.99 -7.05
C PRO A 101 20.10 9.08 -5.89
N LEU A 102 19.66 7.93 -5.39
CA LEU A 102 18.64 7.80 -4.35
C LEU A 102 18.97 6.62 -3.45
N THR A 103 19.00 6.83 -2.13
CA THR A 103 19.03 5.75 -1.15
C THR A 103 17.64 5.19 -0.93
N GLY A 104 17.55 3.94 -0.49
CA GLY A 104 16.29 3.33 -0.08
C GLY A 104 15.62 4.09 1.06
N ALA A 105 16.40 4.68 1.98
CA ALA A 105 15.85 5.49 3.08
C ALA A 105 15.17 6.75 2.53
N GLU A 106 15.86 7.51 1.66
CA GLU A 106 15.28 8.67 0.99
C GLU A 106 14.04 8.29 0.18
N PHE A 107 14.08 7.17 -0.55
CA PHE A 107 12.95 6.66 -1.31
C PHE A 107 11.70 6.43 -0.45
N ILE A 108 11.84 5.65 0.63
CA ILE A 108 10.71 5.33 1.51
C ILE A 108 10.22 6.58 2.25
N THR A 109 11.12 7.39 2.83
CA THR A 109 10.74 8.63 3.53
C THR A 109 10.06 9.63 2.60
N THR A 110 10.52 9.74 1.35
CA THR A 110 9.89 10.65 0.37
C THR A 110 8.48 10.18 0.03
N LEU A 111 8.28 8.89 -0.23
CA LEU A 111 6.93 8.34 -0.46
C LEU A 111 6.02 8.54 0.75
N THR A 112 6.49 8.18 1.93
CA THR A 112 5.66 8.22 3.15
C THR A 112 5.50 9.63 3.70
N SER A 113 6.25 10.62 3.21
CA SER A 113 5.96 12.04 3.48
C SER A 113 4.53 12.42 3.07
N LEU A 114 3.95 11.75 2.07
CA LEU A 114 2.58 11.96 1.63
C LEU A 114 1.53 11.49 2.64
N THR A 115 1.86 10.57 3.55
CA THR A 115 0.95 10.12 4.62
C THR A 115 1.09 10.96 5.90
N THR A 116 1.94 11.98 5.92
CA THR A 116 2.38 12.62 7.18
C THR A 116 2.46 14.15 7.11
N SER A 117 2.89 14.71 5.98
CA SER A 117 3.19 16.14 5.84
C SER A 117 2.10 16.95 5.15
N THR A 118 1.43 16.38 4.15
CA THR A 118 0.57 17.15 3.23
C THR A 118 -0.92 17.02 3.54
N PHE A 119 -1.33 15.96 4.24
CA PHE A 119 -2.75 15.59 4.40
C PHE A 119 -3.16 15.23 5.85
N CYS A 120 -2.20 15.18 6.77
CA CYS A 120 -2.41 14.82 8.17
C CYS A 120 -2.41 16.06 9.08
N LEU A 121 -3.15 15.97 10.18
CA LEU A 121 -3.05 16.93 11.27
C LEU A 121 -1.72 16.68 12.02
N PRO A 122 -0.98 17.72 12.45
CA PRO A 122 0.37 17.61 13.03
C PRO A 122 0.51 16.70 14.27
N SER A 123 -0.58 16.21 14.85
CA SER A 123 -0.63 15.51 16.13
C SER A 123 -1.19 14.07 16.05
N GLN A 124 -1.41 13.52 14.84
CA GLN A 124 -1.98 12.17 14.70
C GLN A 124 -0.88 11.09 14.67
N PRO A 125 -1.07 9.95 15.36
CA PRO A 125 -0.17 8.81 15.26
C PRO A 125 -0.23 8.25 13.84
N ILE A 126 0.92 8.28 13.17
CA ILE A 126 1.08 7.69 11.84
C ILE A 126 1.27 6.20 12.04
N ARG A 127 0.44 5.39 11.39
CA ARG A 127 0.71 3.96 11.36
C ARG A 127 1.98 3.77 10.49
N GLY A 128 2.89 2.93 10.95
CA GLY A 128 4.08 2.57 10.22
C GLY A 128 3.82 1.37 9.30
N SER A 129 2.60 1.19 8.79
CA SER A 129 2.20 -0.05 8.14
C SER A 129 2.44 0.02 6.63
N TRP A 130 2.91 -1.09 6.07
CA TRP A 130 3.08 -1.25 4.63
C TRP A 130 2.49 -2.58 4.19
N LEU A 131 1.72 -2.56 3.11
CA LEU A 131 1.22 -3.76 2.45
C LEU A 131 1.66 -3.75 0.99
N ASP A 132 2.08 -4.90 0.50
CA ASP A 132 2.21 -5.18 -0.92
C ASP A 132 1.10 -6.14 -1.34
N ILE A 133 0.05 -5.60 -1.95
CA ILE A 133 -1.17 -6.31 -2.25
C ILE A 133 -1.08 -6.90 -3.65
N SER A 134 -0.91 -8.23 -3.71
CA SER A 134 -1.04 -9.02 -4.94
C SER A 134 -2.41 -9.67 -4.95
N THR A 135 -3.23 -9.33 -5.93
CA THR A 135 -4.57 -9.93 -6.06
C THR A 135 -4.84 -10.27 -7.51
N ASN A 136 -4.46 -11.48 -7.92
CA ASN A 136 -4.84 -12.00 -9.23
C ASN A 136 -6.14 -12.81 -9.11
N TYR A 137 -7.21 -12.14 -8.70
CA TYR A 137 -8.54 -12.74 -8.59
C TYR A 137 -9.50 -11.97 -9.48
N SER A 138 -10.20 -12.68 -10.37
CA SER A 138 -11.48 -12.19 -10.87
C SER A 138 -12.51 -12.53 -9.79
N LYS A 139 -12.95 -11.53 -9.04
CA LYS A 139 -14.06 -11.71 -8.12
C LYS A 139 -15.35 -11.49 -8.90
N PRO A 140 -16.42 -12.28 -8.65
CA PRO A 140 -17.77 -11.81 -8.95
C PRO A 140 -17.93 -10.41 -8.34
N ARG A 141 -18.65 -9.50 -9.00
CA ARG A 141 -18.83 -8.10 -8.58
C ARG A 141 -19.44 -8.03 -7.17
N ASN A 142 -18.57 -8.11 -6.17
CA ASN A 142 -18.93 -8.17 -4.78
C ASN A 142 -17.84 -7.41 -4.01
N TYR A 143 -18.00 -6.09 -4.04
CA TYR A 143 -17.13 -5.18 -3.32
C TYR A 143 -17.28 -5.44 -1.82
N GLY A 144 -16.19 -5.67 -1.11
CA GLY A 144 -16.19 -5.55 0.35
C GLY A 144 -15.91 -4.09 0.69
N TRP A 145 -16.94 -3.24 0.72
CA TRP A 145 -16.76 -1.81 1.03
C TRP A 145 -16.40 -1.63 2.50
N HIS A 146 -15.28 -0.96 2.76
CA HIS A 146 -14.81 -0.73 4.12
C HIS A 146 -13.98 0.55 4.24
N ARG A 147 -13.68 0.93 5.48
CA ARG A 147 -12.58 1.80 5.88
C ARG A 147 -11.65 0.97 6.75
N ASP A 148 -10.35 1.04 6.53
CA ASP A 148 -9.37 0.30 7.34
C ASP A 148 -9.19 0.94 8.72
N SER A 149 -9.41 2.26 8.84
CA SER A 149 -9.36 2.99 10.10
C SER A 149 -10.46 4.06 10.17
N GLN A 150 -10.97 4.27 11.39
CA GLN A 150 -11.85 5.40 11.71
C GLN A 150 -11.10 6.57 12.36
N LEU A 151 -9.76 6.50 12.42
CA LEU A 151 -8.93 7.54 13.02
C LEU A 151 -9.03 8.85 12.22
N PRO A 152 -9.56 9.93 12.81
CA PRO A 152 -9.71 11.20 12.09
C PRO A 152 -8.36 11.72 11.64
N GLY A 153 -8.18 11.91 10.34
CA GLY A 153 -6.89 12.34 9.81
C GLY A 153 -6.14 11.28 9.03
N GLN A 154 -6.48 10.00 9.16
CA GLN A 154 -5.69 8.92 8.55
C GLN A 154 -5.63 9.07 7.03
N VAL A 155 -4.41 9.14 6.52
CA VAL A 155 -4.11 9.22 5.09
C VAL A 155 -3.49 7.93 4.65
N THR A 156 -4.01 7.40 3.56
CA THR A 156 -3.48 6.21 2.91
C THR A 156 -2.88 6.60 1.56
N LEU A 157 -1.66 6.14 1.30
CA LEU A 157 -1.02 6.22 0.00
C LEU A 157 -1.04 4.85 -0.67
N MET A 158 -1.35 4.84 -1.96
CA MET A 158 -1.20 3.69 -2.83
C MET A 158 -0.21 3.97 -3.96
N LEU A 159 0.77 3.09 -4.18
CA LEU A 159 1.68 3.13 -5.33
C LEU A 159 1.38 1.96 -6.26
N GLY A 160 1.05 2.25 -7.51
CA GLY A 160 0.58 1.26 -8.48
C GLY A 160 1.71 0.53 -9.22
N PHE A 161 1.58 -0.79 -9.36
CA PHE A 161 2.42 -1.64 -10.22
C PHE A 161 1.57 -2.18 -11.37
N PRO A 162 1.51 -1.48 -12.53
CA PRO A 162 0.66 -1.88 -13.64
C PRO A 162 1.12 -3.21 -14.27
N PRO A 163 0.24 -3.92 -14.99
CA PRO A 163 0.51 -5.24 -15.56
C PRO A 163 1.47 -5.19 -16.75
N SER A 164 1.69 -4.00 -17.32
CA SER A 164 2.59 -3.78 -18.44
C SER A 164 3.17 -2.37 -18.42
N THR A 165 4.33 -2.21 -19.05
CA THR A 165 4.89 -0.89 -19.38
C THR A 165 3.89 -0.05 -20.17
N GLY A 166 3.82 1.25 -19.88
CA GLY A 166 2.94 2.20 -20.56
C GLY A 166 1.44 2.01 -20.31
N TYR A 167 1.03 1.12 -19.40
CA TYR A 167 -0.38 0.94 -19.06
C TYR A 167 -0.99 2.24 -18.52
N SER A 168 -2.20 2.57 -19.01
CA SER A 168 -3.03 3.66 -18.52
C SER A 168 -4.47 3.17 -18.47
N GLY A 169 -5.10 3.19 -17.31
CA GLY A 169 -6.42 2.62 -17.13
C GLY A 169 -6.84 2.44 -15.67
N PRO A 170 -8.08 1.99 -15.43
CA PRO A 170 -8.59 1.71 -14.09
C PRO A 170 -7.95 0.44 -13.50
N ASP A 171 -8.46 -0.01 -12.34
CA ASP A 171 -8.23 -1.33 -11.76
C ASP A 171 -6.81 -1.60 -11.22
N VAL A 172 -5.94 -0.58 -11.20
CA VAL A 172 -4.64 -0.62 -10.50
C VAL A 172 -4.79 -0.26 -9.03
N PHE A 173 -5.63 0.73 -8.72
CA PHE A 173 -5.90 1.14 -7.35
C PHE A 173 -7.20 0.51 -6.83
N SER A 174 -7.52 0.76 -5.55
CA SER A 174 -8.84 0.46 -5.02
C SER A 174 -9.91 1.29 -5.73
N HIS A 175 -11.14 0.79 -5.74
CA HIS A 175 -12.32 1.57 -6.06
C HIS A 175 -12.81 2.29 -4.81
N PHE A 176 -13.50 3.40 -5.00
CA PHE A 176 -14.06 4.21 -3.93
C PHE A 176 -15.54 4.42 -4.16
N ALA A 177 -16.32 4.53 -3.10
CA ALA A 177 -17.74 4.86 -3.18
C ALA A 177 -17.96 6.29 -2.70
N ASP A 178 -18.63 7.12 -3.52
CA ASP A 178 -19.07 8.47 -3.15
C ASP A 178 -20.44 8.41 -2.46
N VAL A 179 -20.45 7.75 -1.30
CA VAL A 179 -21.65 7.55 -0.48
C VAL A 179 -21.33 7.88 0.96
N ASP A 180 -22.27 8.51 1.66
CA ASP A 180 -22.15 8.73 3.10
C ASP A 180 -22.43 7.41 3.83
N PRO A 181 -21.46 6.84 4.58
CA PRO A 181 -21.69 5.58 5.30
C PRO A 181 -22.74 5.66 6.39
N ALA A 182 -23.14 6.86 6.83
CA ALA A 182 -24.28 7.03 7.72
C ALA A 182 -25.61 6.53 7.11
N ASN A 183 -25.68 6.42 5.79
CA ASN A 183 -26.84 5.90 5.06
C ASN A 183 -26.80 4.37 4.83
N LEU A 184 -25.74 3.71 5.27
CA LEU A 184 -25.53 2.27 5.10
C LEU A 184 -25.54 1.57 6.44
N LYS A 185 -25.93 0.29 6.47
CA LYS A 185 -25.66 -0.53 7.65
C LYS A 185 -24.20 -0.92 7.64
N THR A 186 -23.52 -0.61 8.73
CA THR A 186 -22.09 -0.85 8.90
C THR A 186 -21.84 -1.56 10.22
N SER A 187 -20.88 -2.48 10.24
CA SER A 187 -20.32 -3.04 11.46
C SER A 187 -18.92 -2.49 11.69
N VAL A 188 -18.57 -2.26 12.96
CA VAL A 188 -17.20 -1.97 13.37
C VAL A 188 -16.58 -3.28 13.84
N GLU A 189 -15.48 -3.72 13.22
CA GLU A 189 -14.81 -4.96 13.64
C GLU A 189 -13.77 -4.67 14.72
N GLY A 190 -14.12 -4.91 15.97
CA GLY A 190 -13.21 -4.74 17.12
C GLY A 190 -13.61 -3.62 18.07
N GLU A 191 -12.80 -3.43 19.11
CA GLU A 191 -12.98 -2.39 20.12
C GLU A 191 -11.98 -1.24 19.89
N GLY A 192 -12.49 0.00 19.77
CA GLY A 192 -11.68 1.21 19.69
C GLY A 192 -11.86 2.01 18.39
N VAL A 193 -11.45 3.29 18.42
CA VAL A 193 -11.57 4.27 17.32
C VAL A 193 -10.75 3.94 16.07
N ASP A 194 -9.95 2.89 16.15
CA ASP A 194 -9.04 2.46 15.08
C ASP A 194 -9.50 1.17 14.38
N SER A 195 -10.67 0.69 14.76
CA SER A 195 -11.30 -0.52 14.22
C SER A 195 -11.87 -0.23 12.82
N PRO A 196 -11.71 -1.16 11.86
CA PRO A 196 -12.24 -0.99 10.53
C PRO A 196 -13.77 -0.91 10.57
N LEU A 197 -14.33 -0.11 9.67
CA LEU A 197 -15.76 -0.02 9.41
C LEU A 197 -16.04 -0.82 8.14
N VAL A 198 -16.91 -1.81 8.22
CA VAL A 198 -17.27 -2.69 7.10
C VAL A 198 -18.75 -2.51 6.78
N VAL A 199 -19.09 -2.32 5.51
CA VAL A 199 -20.47 -2.26 5.04
C VAL A 199 -21.05 -3.67 5.01
N ASP A 200 -22.28 -3.82 5.48
CA ASP A 200 -22.99 -5.10 5.40
C ASP A 200 -23.09 -5.57 3.95
N MET A 201 -22.85 -6.85 3.70
CA MET A 201 -22.88 -7.44 2.36
C MET A 201 -24.21 -7.22 1.63
N VAL A 202 -25.33 -7.16 2.36
CA VAL A 202 -26.66 -6.89 1.79
C VAL A 202 -26.82 -5.43 1.35
N GLU A 203 -26.05 -4.52 1.96
CA GLU A 203 -26.06 -3.09 1.64
C GLU A 203 -25.11 -2.74 0.49
N ASN A 204 -24.17 -3.63 0.13
CA ASN A 204 -23.28 -3.42 -1.01
C ASN A 204 -24.04 -3.15 -2.30
N ASP A 205 -25.18 -3.81 -2.52
CA ASP A 205 -26.02 -3.66 -3.71
C ASP A 205 -26.72 -2.29 -3.78
N LYS A 206 -26.74 -1.52 -2.68
CA LYS A 206 -27.27 -0.15 -2.67
C LYS A 206 -26.27 0.88 -3.18
N ILE A 207 -24.98 0.54 -3.20
CA ILE A 207 -23.95 1.40 -3.79
C ILE A 207 -24.01 1.17 -5.30
N ARG A 208 -24.56 2.15 -6.02
CA ARG A 208 -24.78 2.04 -7.46
C ARG A 208 -23.45 2.23 -8.18
N GLU A 209 -23.33 1.65 -9.38
CA GLU A 209 -22.08 1.74 -10.14
C GLU A 209 -21.72 3.19 -10.49
N GLU A 210 -22.71 4.06 -10.72
CA GLU A 210 -22.48 5.48 -10.95
C GLU A 210 -21.88 6.22 -9.74
N ASP A 211 -22.04 5.67 -8.53
CA ASP A 211 -21.46 6.20 -7.30
C ASP A 211 -20.05 5.60 -7.04
N VAL A 212 -19.59 4.66 -7.89
CA VAL A 212 -18.27 4.04 -7.80
C VAL A 212 -17.24 4.82 -8.62
N ILE A 213 -16.26 5.37 -7.92
CA ILE A 213 -15.10 6.03 -8.51
C ILE A 213 -14.01 4.98 -8.77
N LYS A 214 -13.60 4.86 -10.04
CA LYS A 214 -12.49 3.99 -10.49
C LYS A 214 -11.28 4.84 -10.88
N PRO A 215 -10.28 5.02 -9.99
CA PRO A 215 -9.13 5.88 -10.28
C PRO A 215 -8.32 5.35 -11.47
N ILE A 216 -7.96 6.25 -12.39
CA ILE A 216 -7.15 5.92 -13.56
C ILE A 216 -5.67 6.04 -13.22
N TYR A 217 -4.95 4.92 -13.30
CA TYR A 217 -3.50 4.89 -13.29
C TYR A 217 -2.94 5.36 -14.63
N GLY A 218 -1.75 5.96 -14.59
CA GLY A 218 -0.92 6.24 -15.76
C GLY A 218 0.28 7.08 -15.37
N GLU A 219 1.12 7.42 -16.34
CA GLU A 219 2.23 8.36 -16.13
C GLU A 219 1.69 9.71 -15.60
N GLY A 220 2.36 10.24 -14.57
CA GLY A 220 1.92 11.42 -13.82
C GLY A 220 0.80 11.16 -12.79
N ARG A 221 0.33 9.91 -12.67
CA ARG A 221 -0.75 9.47 -11.76
C ARG A 221 -0.44 8.10 -11.16
N GLU A 222 0.83 7.83 -10.86
CA GLU A 222 1.30 6.52 -10.38
C GLU A 222 1.02 6.30 -8.90
N ILE A 223 0.75 7.39 -8.17
CA ILE A 223 0.41 7.40 -6.75
C ILE A 223 -1.02 7.89 -6.56
N LEU A 224 -1.76 7.24 -5.67
CA LEU A 224 -3.06 7.68 -5.22
C LEU A 224 -3.03 7.94 -3.71
N VAL A 225 -3.47 9.11 -3.29
CA VAL A 225 -3.56 9.49 -1.87
C VAL A 225 -5.01 9.74 -1.51
N TYR A 226 -5.47 9.18 -0.40
CA TYR A 226 -6.84 9.34 0.06
C TYR A 226 -6.95 9.36 1.59
N ARG A 227 -8.12 9.81 2.06
CA ARG A 227 -8.48 9.91 3.47
C ARG A 227 -9.31 8.69 3.83
N ASP A 228 -8.70 7.75 4.53
CA ASP A 228 -9.30 6.46 4.87
C ASP A 228 -10.51 6.64 5.81
N ASP A 229 -10.42 7.64 6.69
CA ASP A 229 -11.49 8.03 7.61
C ASP A 229 -12.72 8.63 6.91
N LYS A 230 -12.62 8.96 5.61
CA LYS A 230 -13.69 9.65 4.85
C LYS A 230 -14.28 8.81 3.73
N LEU A 231 -13.50 7.95 3.09
CA LEU A 231 -13.93 7.25 1.89
C LEU A 231 -14.08 5.76 2.14
N LEU A 232 -15.19 5.18 1.72
CA LEU A 232 -15.28 3.74 1.58
C LEU A 232 -14.45 3.31 0.37
N HIS A 233 -13.66 2.26 0.54
CA HIS A 233 -12.91 1.65 -0.55
C HIS A 233 -13.10 0.15 -0.59
N SER A 234 -12.80 -0.41 -1.75
CA SER A 234 -12.74 -1.84 -1.95
C SER A 234 -11.72 -2.22 -3.00
N ALA A 235 -11.28 -3.48 -2.98
CA ALA A 235 -10.55 -4.03 -4.10
C ALA A 235 -11.40 -3.92 -5.38
N PRO A 236 -10.78 -3.68 -6.55
CA PRO A 236 -11.53 -3.57 -7.78
C PRO A 236 -12.18 -4.92 -8.15
N ASP A 237 -13.28 -4.86 -8.90
CA ASP A 237 -14.01 -6.03 -9.40
C ASP A 237 -13.18 -6.84 -10.40
N LYS A 238 -12.37 -6.13 -11.20
CA LYS A 238 -11.29 -6.68 -12.01
C LYS A 238 -9.98 -6.09 -11.51
N THR A 239 -8.92 -6.90 -11.39
CA THR A 239 -7.59 -6.39 -11.08
C THR A 239 -6.74 -6.30 -12.34
N ASN A 240 -6.26 -5.10 -12.68
CA ASN A 240 -5.28 -4.89 -13.76
C ASN A 240 -3.98 -4.34 -13.14
N ARG A 241 -3.29 -5.16 -12.34
CA ARG A 241 -2.00 -4.80 -11.71
C ARG A 241 -1.21 -6.05 -11.34
N ASP A 242 0.11 -5.93 -11.33
CA ASP A 242 0.99 -6.92 -10.70
C ASP A 242 0.96 -6.80 -9.17
N GLY A 243 0.74 -5.57 -8.69
CA GLY A 243 0.63 -5.24 -7.28
C GLY A 243 0.13 -3.83 -7.04
N VAL A 244 -0.18 -3.54 -5.78
CA VAL A 244 -0.29 -2.17 -5.29
C VAL A 244 0.30 -2.12 -3.91
N TRP A 245 1.19 -1.16 -3.67
CA TRP A 245 1.62 -0.88 -2.31
C TRP A 245 0.60 -0.01 -1.62
N ARG A 246 0.41 -0.23 -0.32
CA ARG A 246 -0.42 0.60 0.55
C ARG A 246 0.41 1.00 1.77
N PHE A 247 0.54 2.30 1.99
CA PHE A 247 1.16 2.87 3.19
C PHE A 247 0.08 3.58 4.00
N MET A 248 -0.03 3.23 5.28
CA MET A 248 -0.94 3.83 6.25
C MET A 248 -0.19 4.04 7.54
#